data_AF-H8MNJ7-F1
#
_entry.id   AF-H8MNJ7-F1
#
_cell.length_a   1.000
_cell.length_b   1.000
_cell.length_c   1.000
_cell.angle_alpha   90.00
_cell.angle_beta   90.00
_cell.angle_gamma   90.00
#
_symmetry.space_group_name_H-M   'P 1'
#
loop_
_entity.id
_entity.type
_entity.pdbx_description
1 polymer ?
#
loop_
_entity_poly.entity_id
_entity_poly.type
_entity_poly.pdbx_seq_one_letter_code
_entity_poly.pdbx_strand_id
1 'polypeptide(L)' 'MTHFVSRYASNGAHLWSRGMDPKLGPVMAVNSAGETLIVNQLSREGTVEGTVHTSQGNGDLLLLKLAP' A
#
# COMPACT_ATOMS: atom_id res chain seq x y z
N MET A 1 -7.20 -12.36 7.99
CA MET A 1 -6.73 -11.12 8.64
C MET A 1 -6.58 -10.08 7.55
N THR A 2 -6.87 -8.80 7.79
CA THR A 2 -6.77 -7.75 6.76
C THR A 2 -5.83 -6.68 7.28
N HIS A 3 -4.81 -6.31 6.50
CA HIS A 3 -3.96 -5.18 6.82
C HIS A 3 -4.51 -3.92 6.15
N PHE A 4 -4.17 -2.76 6.68
CA PHE A 4 -4.53 -1.49 6.07
C PHE A 4 -3.45 -0.45 6.31
N VAL A 5 -3.43 0.56 5.46
CA VAL A 5 -2.68 1.79 5.66
C VAL A 5 -3.69 2.90 5.85
N SER A 6 -3.47 3.76 6.84
CA SER A 6 -4.33 4.91 7.12
C SER A 6 -3.53 6.19 7.17
N ARG A 7 -4.17 7.27 6.73
CA ARG A 7 -3.65 8.63 6.85
C ARG A 7 -4.55 9.45 7.76
N TYR A 8 -3.90 10.25 8.59
CA TYR A 8 -4.54 11.15 9.53
C TYR A 8 -4.00 12.57 9.34
N ALA A 9 -4.82 13.56 9.62
CA ALA A 9 -4.40 14.95 9.73
C ALA A 9 -3.55 15.16 11.00
N SER A 10 -2.89 16.31 11.12
CA SER A 10 -2.06 16.65 12.29
C SER A 10 -2.83 16.71 13.61
N ASN A 11 -4.15 16.94 13.55
CA ASN A 11 -5.05 16.89 14.71
C ASN A 11 -5.60 15.48 15.00
N GLY A 12 -5.14 14.46 14.27
CA GLY A 12 -5.60 13.08 14.41
C GLY A 12 -6.88 12.75 13.67
N ALA A 13 -7.49 13.68 12.92
CA ALA A 13 -8.67 13.38 12.12
C ALA A 13 -8.33 12.36 11.01
N HIS A 14 -9.18 11.35 10.83
CA HIS A 14 -9.02 10.37 9.76
C HIS A 14 -9.23 11.03 8.39
N LEU A 15 -8.31 10.75 7.45
CA LEU A 15 -8.40 11.25 6.07
C LEU A 15 -8.78 10.11 5.13
N TRP A 16 -8.06 8.98 5.20
CA TRP A 16 -8.37 7.80 4.42
C TRP A 16 -7.78 6.53 5.02
N SER A 17 -8.34 5.39 4.61
CA SER A 17 -7.75 4.06 4.79
C SER A 17 -7.74 3.33 3.45
N ARG A 18 -6.73 2.48 3.25
CA ARG A 18 -6.62 1.56 2.12
C ARG A 18 -6.36 0.16 2.63
N GLY A 19 -7.19 -0.80 2.22
CA GLY A 19 -7.02 -2.22 2.47
C GLY A 19 -5.82 -2.77 1.71
N MET A 20 -5.03 -3.55 2.42
CA MET A 20 -3.81 -4.18 1.92
C MET A 20 -3.86 -5.68 2.17
N ASP A 21 -3.36 -6.45 1.21
CA ASP A 21 -3.10 -7.86 1.39
C ASP A 21 -2.11 -8.05 2.57
N PRO A 22 -2.42 -8.92 3.54
CA PRO A 22 -1.53 -9.18 4.68
C PRO A 22 -0.14 -9.68 4.30
N LYS A 23 0.01 -10.25 3.10
CA LYS A 23 1.30 -10.75 2.58
C LYS A 23 2.22 -9.62 2.13
N LEU A 24 1.69 -8.41 1.97
CA LEU A 24 2.47 -7.22 1.67
C LEU A 24 2.97 -6.64 2.99
N GLY A 25 4.28 -6.71 3.24
CA GLY A 25 4.98 -6.15 4.41
C GLY A 25 5.71 -4.85 4.05
N PRO A 26 4.98 -3.72 3.92
CA PRO A 26 5.48 -2.54 3.23
C PRO A 26 6.61 -1.81 3.96
N VAL A 27 7.58 -1.36 3.17
CA VAL A 27 8.35 -0.16 3.50
C VAL A 27 7.60 1.05 2.95
N MET A 28 7.50 2.12 3.74
CA MET A 28 6.69 3.30 3.40
C MET A 28 7.49 4.59 3.50
N ALA A 29 7.23 5.52 2.57
CA ALA A 29 7.72 6.90 2.61
C ALA A 29 6.60 7.87 2.23
N VAL A 30 6.62 9.09 2.78
CA VAL A 30 5.65 10.15 2.47
C VAL A 30 6.42 11.34 1.91
N ASN A 31 5.94 11.93 0.82
CA ASN A 31 6.55 13.13 0.25
C ASN A 31 5.85 14.42 0.74
N SER A 32 6.40 15.59 0.39
CA SER A 32 5.86 16.89 0.77
C SER A 32 4.48 17.20 0.19
N ALA A 33 4.09 16.53 -0.90
CA ALA A 33 2.74 16.61 -1.47
C ALA A 33 1.72 15.74 -0.71
N GLY A 34 2.17 14.95 0.27
CA GLY A 34 1.33 14.05 1.05
C GLY A 34 1.02 12.73 0.34
N GLU A 35 1.67 12.43 -0.79
CA GLU A 35 1.58 11.11 -1.40
C GLU A 35 2.36 10.11 -0.56
N THR A 36 1.80 8.90 -0.39
CA THR A 36 2.45 7.79 0.31
C THR A 36 2.95 6.79 -0.72
N LEU A 37 4.27 6.59 -0.76
CA LEU A 37 4.91 5.56 -1.56
C LEU A 37 5.09 4.31 -0.71
N ILE A 38 4.65 3.18 -1.25
CA ILE A 38 4.75 1.88 -0.61
C ILE A 38 5.54 0.96 -1.54
N VAL A 39 6.59 0.35 -1.01
CA VAL A 39 7.42 -0.64 -1.71
C VAL A 39 7.24 -2.00 -1.07
N ASN A 40 6.98 -3.02 -1.90
CA ASN A 40 6.86 -4.41 -1.47
C ASN A 40 7.42 -5.38 -2.51
N GLN A 41 7.80 -6.56 -2.04
CA GLN A 41 7.97 -7.72 -2.91
C GLN A 41 6.60 -8.37 -3.15
N LEU A 42 6.26 -8.61 -4.41
CA LEU A 42 5.06 -9.31 -4.86
C LEU A 42 5.46 -10.70 -5.37
N SER A 43 5.27 -11.76 -4.60
CA SER A 43 5.74 -13.11 -4.96
C SER A 43 4.80 -13.91 -5.86
N ARG A 44 3.51 -13.55 -5.93
CA ARG A 44 2.51 -14.20 -6.79
C ARG A 44 1.36 -13.24 -7.08
N GLU A 45 0.58 -12.97 -6.05
CA GLU A 45 -0.60 -12.11 -6.11
C GLU A 45 -0.66 -11.30 -4.83
N GLY A 46 -1.14 -10.08 -4.96
CA GLY A 46 -1.36 -9.17 -3.85
C GLY A 46 -2.56 -8.30 -4.17
N THR A 47 -3.51 -8.26 -3.24
CA THR A 47 -4.71 -7.44 -3.38
C THR A 47 -4.52 -6.09 -2.71
N VAL A 48 -4.79 -5.00 -3.44
CA VAL A 48 -4.79 -3.63 -2.93
C VAL A 48 -6.12 -3.01 -3.31
N GLU A 49 -6.90 -2.53 -2.33
CA GLU A 49 -8.22 -1.93 -2.56
C GLU A 49 -9.16 -2.82 -3.42
N GLY A 50 -9.07 -4.15 -3.23
CA GLY A 50 -9.86 -5.11 -4.01
C GLY A 50 -9.33 -5.38 -5.44
N THR A 51 -8.30 -4.65 -5.88
CA THR A 51 -7.60 -4.94 -7.14
C THR A 51 -6.52 -5.99 -6.91
N VAL A 52 -6.56 -7.07 -7.68
CA VAL A 52 -5.53 -8.11 -7.66
C VAL A 52 -4.39 -7.70 -8.60
N HIS A 53 -3.18 -7.63 -8.07
CA HIS A 53 -1.96 -7.48 -8.83
C HIS A 53 -1.23 -8.82 -8.89
N THR A 54 -0.92 -9.31 -10.09
CA THR A 54 -0.25 -10.59 -10.32
C THR A 54 1.17 -10.35 -10.80
N SER A 55 2.13 -11.03 -10.20
CA SER A 55 3.53 -10.97 -10.63
C SER A 55 3.78 -11.75 -11.92
N GLN A 56 4.74 -11.29 -12.72
CA GLN A 56 5.27 -12.05 -13.85
C GLN A 56 6.39 -12.98 -13.38
N GLY A 57 6.09 -14.28 -13.27
CA GLY A 57 7.05 -15.29 -12.83
C GLY A 57 7.12 -15.42 -11.30
N ASN A 58 8.33 -15.57 -10.75
CA ASN A 58 8.54 -15.92 -9.33
C ASN A 58 8.40 -14.74 -8.36
N GLY A 59 8.32 -13.51 -8.88
CA GLY A 59 7.99 -12.32 -8.11
C GLY A 59 8.46 -11.03 -8.75
N ASP A 60 7.80 -9.93 -8.38
CA ASP A 60 8.06 -8.57 -8.83
C ASP A 60 8.29 -7.61 -7.66
N LEU A 61 8.80 -6.43 -7.99
CA LEU A 61 8.73 -5.25 -7.12
C LEU A 61 7.43 -4.51 -7.40
N LEU A 62 6.60 -4.35 -6.36
CA LEU A 62 5.39 -3.55 -6.43
C LEU A 62 5.63 -2.20 -5.76
N LEU A 63 5.56 -1.13 -6.56
CA LEU A 63 5.56 0.24 -6.10
C LEU A 63 4.13 0.80 -6.20
N LEU A 64 3.54 1.15 -5.05
CA LEU A 64 2.24 1.79 -4.99
C LEU A 64 2.42 3.25 -4.61
N LYS A 65 1.69 4.13 -5.31
CA LYS A 65 1.55 5.54 -4.93
C LYS A 65 0.12 5.80 -4.51
N LEU A 66 -0.07 6.07 -3.22
CA LEU A 66 -1.35 6.45 -2.65
C LEU A 66 -1.43 7.98 -2.60
N ALA A 67 -2.25 8.54 -3.46
CA ALA A 67 -2.62 9.96 -3.39
C ALA A 67 -3.68 10.18 -2.28
N PRO A 68 -3.74 11.40 -1.72
CA PRO A 68 -4.84 11.82 -0.83
C PRO A 68 -6.23 11.51 -1.38
#